data_AF-A0AAW2K9T4-F1
#
_entry.id   AF-A0AAW2K9T4-F1
#
_cell.length_a   1.000
_cell.length_b   1.000
_cell.length_c   1.000
_cell.angle_alpha   90.00
_cell.angle_beta   90.00
_cell.angle_gamma   90.00
#
_symmetry.space_group_name_H-M   'P 1'
#
loop_
_entity.id
_entity.type
_entity.pdbx_description
1 polymer ?
#
loop_
_entity_poly.entity_id
_entity_poly.type
_entity_poly.pdbx_seq_one_letter_code
_entity_poly.pdbx_strand_id
1 'polypeptide(L)'
;MYISHLYLLVQNLMLNPAMERRDTDDENDGDDEPISPHLETEFSCGSDLELSSNSGNESTYLEMIIVRDVKAGTEVFNTYGSLGNAALLHRYGFTEPDNPFDILNLDLDIVEQWSLSLFSCRHSRKRMSVWRRLEYSGCVSEDSEYFEISYDGEPQVELLVLLHIILLPDEEFYKLDLALSATGKVKETPSLRLLGKERFLSAEDSEASKKLLLTRGVCQALFSLADARESLYGPNSLDDDIKSFTESSHITDPKLYHSLMLRISERRIIERLRSFAASGAGILRTAVGTRKRRRVERT
;
A
#
# COMPACT_ATOMS: atom_id res chain seq x y z
N MET A 1 -13.17 6.92 7.23
CA MET A 1 -13.54 6.75 8.64
C MET A 1 -12.61 5.75 9.27
N TYR A 2 -11.80 6.20 10.23
CA TYR A 2 -11.21 5.34 11.26
C TYR A 2 -10.07 4.38 10.88
N ILE A 3 -9.78 4.04 9.62
CA ILE A 3 -8.94 2.87 9.33
C ILE A 3 -7.54 2.93 9.96
N SER A 4 -6.72 3.97 9.78
CA SER A 4 -5.34 3.99 10.34
C SER A 4 -5.29 4.17 11.86
N HIS A 5 -6.08 5.09 12.41
CA HIS A 5 -6.09 5.35 13.86
C HIS A 5 -6.86 4.27 14.65
N LEU A 6 -7.95 3.72 14.12
CA LEU A 6 -8.69 2.60 14.69
C LEU A 6 -7.97 1.27 14.41
N TYR A 7 -7.12 1.16 13.38
CA TYR A 7 -6.20 0.03 13.19
C TYR A 7 -5.30 -0.12 14.41
N LEU A 8 -4.58 0.96 14.74
CA LEU A 8 -3.67 0.94 15.88
C LEU A 8 -4.44 0.89 17.20
N LEU A 9 -5.61 1.54 17.29
CA LEU A 9 -6.44 1.55 18.51
C LEU A 9 -7.09 0.20 18.78
N VAL A 10 -7.67 -0.48 17.77
CA VAL A 10 -8.24 -1.84 17.91
C VAL A 10 -7.14 -2.84 18.20
N GLN A 11 -6.00 -2.74 17.53
CA GLN A 11 -4.87 -3.65 17.75
C GLN A 11 -4.25 -3.45 19.15
N ASN A 12 -4.14 -2.21 19.66
CA ASN A 12 -3.65 -1.93 21.02
C ASN A 12 -4.69 -2.20 22.12
N LEU A 13 -5.98 -1.95 21.89
CA LEU A 13 -7.06 -2.21 22.87
C LEU A 13 -7.32 -3.71 23.06
N MET A 14 -7.12 -4.53 22.02
CA MET A 14 -7.30 -5.98 22.10
C MET A 14 -6.11 -6.69 22.77
N LEU A 15 -4.91 -6.08 22.80
CA LEU A 15 -3.68 -6.70 23.31
C LEU A 15 -3.30 -6.29 24.75
N ASN A 16 -3.91 -5.24 25.33
CA ASN A 16 -3.63 -4.78 26.70
C ASN A 16 -4.90 -4.68 27.57
N PRO A 17 -5.31 -5.75 28.28
CA PRO A 17 -6.53 -5.72 29.10
C PRO A 17 -6.35 -5.12 30.52
N ALA A 18 -5.30 -4.34 30.79
CA ALA A 18 -5.01 -3.83 32.13
C ALA A 18 -5.32 -2.32 32.29
N MET A 19 -6.25 -2.03 33.21
CA MET A 19 -6.67 -0.73 33.79
C MET A 19 -7.61 0.14 32.91
N GLU A 20 -8.78 0.60 33.35
CA GLU A 20 -9.38 0.76 34.67
C GLU A 20 -10.92 0.68 34.54
N ARG A 21 -11.58 -0.08 35.43
CA ARG A 21 -13.02 0.07 35.68
C ARG A 21 -13.22 1.34 36.49
N ARG A 22 -14.04 2.26 36.00
CA ARG A 22 -14.74 3.24 36.83
C ARG A 22 -16.17 3.35 36.34
N ASP A 23 -17.06 2.85 37.19
CA ASP A 23 -18.51 2.96 37.07
C ASP A 23 -18.91 4.43 37.25
N THR A 24 -19.69 4.96 36.31
CA THR A 24 -20.61 6.08 36.56
C THR A 24 -21.83 5.89 35.68
N ASP A 25 -22.93 5.56 36.34
CA ASP A 25 -24.30 5.64 35.82
C ASP A 25 -24.62 7.08 35.43
N ASP A 26 -25.22 7.29 34.26
CA ASP A 26 -26.17 8.39 34.04
C ASP A 26 -27.11 8.05 32.88
N GLU A 27 -28.39 7.99 33.21
CA GLU A 27 -29.51 7.87 32.27
C GLU A 27 -29.77 9.24 31.61
N ASN A 28 -30.02 9.29 30.30
CA ASN A 28 -31.11 10.11 29.71
C ASN A 28 -31.27 9.90 28.20
N ASP A 29 -32.37 9.23 27.84
CA ASP A 29 -33.37 9.50 26.79
C ASP A 29 -33.02 10.28 25.50
N GLY A 30 -33.23 9.58 24.37
CA GLY A 30 -34.14 10.00 23.28
C GLY A 30 -33.72 11.10 22.30
N ASP A 31 -33.24 10.72 21.11
CA ASP A 31 -33.81 11.21 19.85
C ASP A 31 -33.40 10.30 18.66
N ASP A 32 -34.40 9.70 18.01
CA ASP A 32 -34.28 8.96 16.76
C ASP A 32 -34.46 9.94 15.59
N GLU A 33 -33.40 10.23 14.82
CA GLU A 33 -33.55 10.77 13.47
C GLU A 33 -32.88 9.86 12.41
N PRO A 34 -33.55 9.63 11.26
CA PRO A 34 -33.14 8.63 10.29
C PRO A 34 -31.96 9.10 9.41
N ILE A 35 -30.95 8.24 9.30
CA ILE A 35 -29.78 8.40 8.43
C ILE A 35 -30.20 8.29 6.95
N SER A 36 -30.04 9.38 6.21
CA SER A 36 -30.16 9.43 4.75
C SER A 36 -28.91 8.81 4.08
N PRO A 37 -29.04 7.79 3.21
CA PRO A 37 -27.90 7.26 2.48
C PRO A 37 -27.78 7.96 1.13
N HIS A 38 -26.96 9.02 1.05
CA HIS A 38 -26.50 9.54 -0.24
C HIS A 38 -25.05 9.98 -0.15
N LEU A 39 -24.13 9.04 -0.33
CA LEU A 39 -22.74 9.31 -0.67
C LEU A 39 -22.27 8.24 -1.66
N GLU A 40 -22.43 8.56 -2.94
CA GLU A 40 -21.81 7.82 -4.04
C GLU A 40 -20.30 7.99 -3.92
N THR A 41 -19.60 6.91 -3.54
CA THR A 41 -18.15 6.82 -3.65
C THR A 41 -17.86 6.09 -4.95
N GLU A 42 -17.43 6.83 -5.98
CA GLU A 42 -16.95 6.24 -7.23
C GLU A 42 -15.68 5.43 -6.96
N PHE A 43 -15.84 4.11 -6.89
CA PHE A 43 -14.73 3.16 -6.85
C PHE A 43 -14.45 2.69 -8.28
N SER A 44 -13.38 3.21 -8.88
CA SER A 44 -12.92 2.79 -10.20
C SER A 44 -12.29 1.39 -10.11
N CYS A 45 -13.12 0.35 -10.26
CA CYS A 45 -12.66 -1.03 -10.40
C CYS A 45 -12.43 -1.36 -11.88
N GLY A 46 -11.17 -1.35 -12.31
CA GLY A 46 -10.75 -1.94 -13.57
C GLY A 46 -10.69 -3.46 -13.44
N SER A 47 -11.83 -4.13 -13.49
CA SER A 47 -11.88 -5.56 -13.76
C SER A 47 -12.23 -5.74 -15.24
N ASP A 48 -11.32 -6.35 -15.98
CA ASP A 48 -11.50 -6.83 -17.35
C ASP A 48 -12.49 -8.01 -17.34
N LEU A 49 -13.76 -7.70 -17.09
CA LEU A 49 -14.86 -8.56 -17.44
C LEU A 49 -15.22 -8.12 -18.85
N GLU A 50 -15.00 -8.98 -19.84
CA GLU A 50 -15.58 -8.82 -21.17
C GLU A 50 -17.11 -8.79 -21.02
N LEU A 51 -17.64 -7.59 -20.77
CA LEU A 51 -19.05 -7.29 -20.85
C LEU A 51 -19.39 -7.27 -22.33
N SER A 52 -19.80 -8.43 -22.83
CA SER A 52 -20.53 -8.55 -24.09
C SER A 52 -21.67 -7.52 -24.05
N SER A 53 -21.48 -6.40 -24.74
CA SER A 53 -22.39 -5.27 -24.82
C SER A 53 -23.61 -5.63 -25.66
N ASN A 54 -24.48 -6.46 -25.09
CA ASN A 54 -25.82 -6.65 -25.64
C ASN A 54 -26.70 -5.49 -25.18
N SER A 55 -26.63 -4.39 -25.93
CA SER A 55 -27.55 -3.27 -25.86
C SER A 55 -29.00 -3.76 -25.99
N GLY A 56 -29.82 -3.43 -24.99
CA GLY A 56 -31.27 -3.55 -25.07
C GLY A 56 -31.86 -4.58 -24.12
N ASN A 57 -31.95 -4.21 -22.84
CA ASN A 57 -33.02 -4.51 -21.87
C ASN A 57 -32.43 -4.35 -20.48
N GLU A 58 -32.66 -3.21 -19.82
CA GLU A 58 -32.38 -3.11 -18.38
C GLU A 58 -33.33 -4.08 -17.66
N SER A 59 -32.79 -5.23 -17.26
CA SER A 59 -33.53 -6.26 -16.56
C SER A 59 -34.01 -5.74 -15.21
N THR A 60 -35.30 -5.88 -14.91
CA THR A 60 -35.90 -5.41 -13.64
C THR A 60 -35.61 -6.33 -12.44
N TYR A 61 -34.66 -7.26 -12.57
CA TYR A 61 -34.32 -8.24 -11.54
C TYR A 61 -32.81 -8.50 -11.51
N LEU A 62 -32.33 -8.94 -10.34
CA LEU A 62 -30.96 -9.38 -10.12
C LEU A 62 -30.91 -10.91 -10.10
N GLU A 63 -29.90 -11.47 -10.75
CA GLU A 63 -29.67 -12.91 -10.83
C GLU A 63 -28.39 -13.29 -10.09
N MET A 64 -28.44 -14.38 -9.31
CA MET A 64 -27.24 -15.02 -8.77
C MET A 64 -26.88 -16.22 -9.62
N ILE A 65 -25.67 -16.19 -10.20
CA ILE A 65 -25.19 -17.22 -11.12
C ILE A 65 -24.06 -18.02 -10.45
N ILE A 66 -24.17 -19.35 -10.50
CA ILE A 66 -23.12 -20.25 -10.01
C ILE A 66 -22.00 -20.32 -11.05
N VAL A 67 -20.78 -19.94 -10.65
CA VAL A 67 -19.60 -19.89 -11.54
C VAL A 67 -18.68 -21.11 -11.42
N ARG A 68 -18.96 -22.04 -10.49
CA ARG A 68 -18.18 -23.26 -10.25
C ARG A 68 -19.11 -24.42 -9.91
N ASP A 69 -18.78 -25.64 -10.34
CA ASP A 69 -19.58 -26.83 -10.01
C ASP A 69 -19.69 -27.05 -8.50
N VAL A 70 -20.90 -27.33 -8.02
CA VAL A 70 -21.21 -27.50 -6.58
C VAL A 70 -21.85 -28.86 -6.34
N LYS A 71 -21.42 -29.58 -5.31
CA LYS A 71 -22.02 -30.87 -4.93
C LYS A 71 -23.29 -30.63 -4.11
N ALA A 72 -24.26 -31.54 -4.22
CA ALA A 72 -25.46 -31.47 -3.39
C ALA A 72 -25.08 -31.48 -1.88
N GLY A 73 -25.62 -30.53 -1.13
CA GLY A 73 -25.38 -30.39 0.32
C GLY A 73 -24.15 -29.55 0.69
N THR A 74 -23.42 -28.97 -0.26
CA THR A 74 -22.32 -28.03 0.04
C THR A 74 -22.78 -26.58 0.01
N GLU A 75 -22.13 -25.75 0.82
CA GLU A 75 -22.35 -24.30 0.86
C GLU A 75 -21.96 -23.63 -0.46
N VAL A 76 -22.72 -22.61 -0.86
CA VAL A 76 -22.45 -21.78 -2.03
C VAL A 76 -21.97 -20.42 -1.53
N PHE A 77 -20.76 -20.05 -1.91
CA PHE A 77 -20.12 -18.81 -1.49
C PHE A 77 -20.31 -17.73 -2.56
N ASN A 78 -20.66 -16.52 -2.12
CA ASN A 78 -20.60 -15.34 -2.98
C ASN A 78 -19.18 -14.74 -2.95
N THR A 79 -18.83 -13.98 -3.98
CA THR A 79 -17.61 -13.17 -4.01
C THR A 79 -17.93 -11.74 -3.59
N TYR A 80 -17.30 -11.24 -2.52
CA TYR A 80 -17.45 -9.85 -2.08
C TYR A 80 -16.55 -8.86 -2.84
N GLY A 81 -15.84 -9.34 -3.87
CA GLY A 81 -14.87 -8.59 -4.66
C GLY A 81 -13.43 -8.80 -4.19
N SER A 82 -12.52 -7.99 -4.74
CA SER A 82 -11.09 -8.01 -4.41
C SER A 82 -10.80 -7.18 -3.16
N LEU A 83 -11.16 -7.72 -1.99
CA LEU A 83 -11.03 -7.05 -0.70
C LEU A 83 -9.94 -7.70 0.17
N GLY A 84 -9.00 -6.89 0.65
CA GLY A 84 -8.03 -7.30 1.67
C GLY A 84 -8.68 -7.56 3.02
N ASN A 85 -7.93 -8.19 3.94
CA ASN A 85 -8.47 -8.61 5.24
C ASN A 85 -8.93 -7.43 6.10
N ALA A 86 -8.27 -6.28 5.96
CA ALA A 86 -8.67 -5.01 6.56
C ALA A 86 -10.14 -4.67 6.27
N ALA A 87 -10.49 -4.68 4.98
CA ALA A 87 -11.80 -4.32 4.48
C ALA A 87 -12.83 -5.40 4.80
N LEU A 88 -12.44 -6.68 4.70
CA LEU A 88 -13.29 -7.80 5.08
C LEU A 88 -13.70 -7.74 6.55
N LEU A 89 -12.74 -7.48 7.45
CA LEU A 89 -13.04 -7.41 8.88
C LEU A 89 -13.93 -6.21 9.19
N HIS A 90 -13.64 -5.05 8.62
CA HIS A 90 -14.39 -3.83 8.87
C HIS A 90 -15.84 -3.91 8.36
N ARG A 91 -16.07 -4.48 7.16
CA ARG A 91 -17.39 -4.50 6.51
C ARG A 91 -18.22 -5.74 6.84
N TYR A 92 -17.56 -6.87 7.06
CA TYR A 92 -18.22 -8.18 7.16
C TYR A 92 -17.86 -8.96 8.43
N GLY A 93 -16.91 -8.48 9.24
CA GLY A 93 -16.61 -9.07 10.55
C GLY A 93 -15.78 -10.35 10.51
N PHE A 94 -15.11 -10.66 9.40
CA PHE A 94 -14.24 -11.83 9.29
C PHE A 94 -12.94 -11.52 8.54
N THR A 95 -11.97 -12.43 8.62
CA THR A 95 -10.72 -12.41 7.84
C THR A 95 -10.49 -13.75 7.17
N GLU A 96 -9.78 -13.73 6.05
CA GLU A 96 -9.43 -14.92 5.27
C GLU A 96 -7.92 -15.21 5.35
N PRO A 97 -7.51 -16.45 5.65
CA PRO A 97 -6.10 -16.83 5.62
C PRO A 97 -5.55 -16.73 4.19
N ASP A 98 -4.31 -16.25 4.06
CA ASP A 98 -3.59 -16.16 2.78
C ASP A 98 -4.34 -15.42 1.66
N ASN A 99 -5.15 -14.41 2.03
CA ASN A 99 -5.89 -13.56 1.10
C ASN A 99 -4.93 -12.83 0.11
N PRO A 100 -5.02 -13.08 -1.21
CA PRO A 100 -4.13 -12.46 -2.20
C PRO A 100 -4.42 -10.98 -2.46
N PHE A 101 -5.55 -10.47 -1.96
CA PHE A 101 -5.94 -9.06 -2.08
C PHE A 101 -5.53 -8.24 -0.86
N ASP A 102 -4.79 -8.83 0.08
CA ASP A 102 -4.32 -8.12 1.25
C ASP A 102 -3.25 -7.08 0.89
N ILE A 103 -3.27 -5.98 1.61
CA ILE A 103 -2.39 -4.84 1.38
C ILE A 103 -1.84 -4.32 2.71
N LEU A 104 -0.66 -3.73 2.66
CA LEU A 104 -0.09 -3.00 3.78
C LEU A 104 -0.11 -1.50 3.45
N ASN A 105 -0.69 -0.73 4.36
CA ASN A 105 -0.65 0.73 4.29
C ASN A 105 0.64 1.25 4.95
N LEU A 106 1.35 2.10 4.21
CA LEU A 106 2.55 2.80 4.65
C LEU A 106 2.28 4.31 4.65
N ASP A 107 2.07 4.87 5.85
CA ASP A 107 1.74 6.28 6.00
C ASP A 107 2.86 7.18 5.47
N LEU A 108 2.47 8.29 4.83
CA LEU A 108 3.40 9.28 4.30
C LEU A 108 4.33 9.83 5.40
N ASP A 109 3.82 9.95 6.63
CA ASP A 109 4.58 10.39 7.80
C ASP A 109 5.82 9.51 8.05
N ILE A 110 5.74 8.20 7.80
CA ILE A 110 6.89 7.29 7.93
C ILE A 110 7.96 7.66 6.90
N VAL A 111 7.56 8.01 5.68
CA VAL A 111 8.47 8.46 4.62
C VAL A 111 9.08 9.82 4.95
N GLU A 112 8.28 10.75 5.49
CA GLU A 112 8.76 12.07 5.91
C GLU A 112 9.77 11.96 7.05
N GLN A 113 9.47 11.16 8.08
CA GLN A 113 10.38 10.89 9.20
C GLN A 113 11.68 10.23 8.72
N TRP A 114 11.59 9.24 7.82
CA TRP A 114 12.76 8.64 7.19
C TRP A 114 13.58 9.70 6.44
N SER A 115 12.95 10.54 5.62
CA SER A 115 13.65 11.61 4.89
C SER A 115 14.32 12.61 5.83
N LEU A 116 13.66 12.99 6.93
CA LEU A 116 14.20 13.90 7.95
C LEU A 116 15.35 13.28 8.76
N SER A 117 15.41 11.95 8.86
CA SER A 117 16.54 11.26 9.50
C SER A 117 17.83 11.35 8.67
N LEU A 118 17.72 11.53 7.35
CA LEU A 118 18.84 11.58 6.42
C LEU A 118 19.15 12.99 5.91
N PHE A 119 18.13 13.84 5.80
CA PHE A 119 18.20 15.13 5.13
C PHE A 119 17.56 16.25 5.96
N SER A 120 17.92 17.50 5.63
CA SER A 120 17.29 18.66 6.27
C SER A 120 15.81 18.81 5.91
N CYS A 121 15.03 19.43 6.78
CA CYS A 121 13.63 19.78 6.51
C CYS A 121 13.45 20.61 5.21
N ARG A 122 14.42 21.47 4.86
CA ARG A 122 14.39 22.22 3.60
C ARG A 122 14.52 21.30 2.38
N HIS A 123 15.39 20.29 2.46
CA HIS A 123 15.55 19.28 1.41
C HIS A 123 14.25 18.50 1.22
N SER A 124 13.76 17.85 2.28
CA SER A 124 12.56 17.02 2.23
C SER A 124 11.36 17.78 1.66
N ARG A 125 11.08 19.00 2.17
CA ARG A 125 9.96 19.82 1.67
C ARG A 125 10.10 20.22 0.20
N LYS A 126 11.30 20.58 -0.25
CA LYS A 126 11.52 20.96 -1.64
C LYS A 126 11.29 19.77 -2.59
N ARG A 127 11.73 18.59 -2.18
CA ARG A 127 11.62 17.33 -2.93
C ARG A 127 10.17 16.86 -3.00
N MET A 128 9.46 16.90 -1.87
CA MET A 128 8.02 16.67 -1.77
C MET A 128 7.23 17.62 -2.68
N SER A 129 7.56 18.91 -2.69
CA SER A 129 6.89 19.88 -3.57
C SER A 129 7.04 19.56 -5.05
N VAL A 130 8.23 19.10 -5.49
CA VAL A 130 8.43 18.67 -6.88
C VAL A 130 7.63 17.41 -7.21
N TRP A 131 7.58 16.45 -6.29
CA TRP A 131 6.75 15.25 -6.45
C TRP A 131 5.26 15.59 -6.62
N ARG A 132 4.73 16.55 -5.85
CA ARG A 132 3.36 17.06 -6.05
C ARG A 132 3.15 17.77 -7.37
N ARG A 133 4.14 18.57 -7.83
CA ARG A 133 4.09 19.28 -9.11
C ARG A 133 4.19 18.33 -10.32
N LEU A 134 4.65 17.11 -10.11
CA LEU A 134 4.58 16.01 -11.07
C LEU A 134 3.21 15.30 -11.04
N GLU A 135 2.24 15.84 -10.30
CA GLU A 135 0.88 15.32 -10.14
C GLU A 135 0.81 13.95 -9.46
N TYR A 136 1.81 13.62 -8.65
CA TYR A 136 1.75 12.45 -7.78
C TYR A 136 1.17 12.80 -6.42
N SER A 137 0.45 11.82 -5.87
CA SER A 137 -0.10 11.76 -4.54
C SER A 137 -0.23 10.28 -4.15
N GLY A 138 -0.13 9.97 -2.87
CA GLY A 138 -0.53 8.68 -2.33
C GLY A 138 -2.05 8.53 -2.31
N CYS A 139 -2.50 7.40 -1.77
CA CYS A 139 -3.90 7.18 -1.42
C CYS A 139 -4.30 8.15 -0.31
N VAL A 140 -5.45 8.78 -0.45
CA VAL A 140 -5.97 9.74 0.53
C VAL A 140 -7.15 9.10 1.27
N SER A 141 -7.09 9.08 2.59
CA SER A 141 -8.20 8.72 3.46
C SER A 141 -8.40 9.80 4.51
N GLU A 142 -9.54 10.50 4.42
CA GLU A 142 -9.90 11.63 5.29
C GLU A 142 -8.77 12.68 5.33
N ASP A 143 -7.97 12.64 6.40
CA ASP A 143 -6.90 13.61 6.67
C ASP A 143 -5.49 13.00 6.62
N SER A 144 -5.37 11.77 6.09
CA SER A 144 -4.10 11.04 6.03
C SER A 144 -3.80 10.57 4.60
N GLU A 145 -2.52 10.60 4.26
CA GLU A 145 -2.01 10.11 2.99
C GLU A 145 -1.07 8.93 3.25
N TYR A 146 -1.21 7.89 2.45
CA TYR A 146 -0.45 6.66 2.59
C TYR A 146 -0.17 6.04 1.22
N PHE A 147 0.74 5.07 1.22
CA PHE A 147 1.03 4.24 0.06
C PHE A 147 0.62 2.81 0.34
N GLU A 148 0.14 2.12 -0.69
CA GLU A 148 -0.18 0.70 -0.58
C GLU A 148 1.00 -0.16 -1.03
N ILE A 149 1.18 -1.27 -0.32
CA ILE A 149 2.12 -2.33 -0.66
C ILE A 149 1.30 -3.59 -0.86
N SER A 150 1.41 -4.18 -2.04
CA SER A 150 0.61 -5.34 -2.44
C SER A 150 0.95 -6.57 -1.61
N TYR A 151 0.10 -7.59 -1.72
CA TYR A 151 0.35 -8.92 -1.16
C TYR A 151 1.77 -9.42 -1.48
N ASP A 152 2.26 -9.24 -2.70
CA ASP A 152 3.59 -9.68 -3.14
C ASP A 152 4.75 -8.79 -2.62
N GLY A 153 4.45 -7.78 -1.81
CA GLY A 153 5.43 -6.83 -1.29
C GLY A 153 5.81 -5.74 -2.28
N GLU A 154 5.06 -5.57 -3.37
CA GLU A 154 5.34 -4.52 -4.34
C GLU A 154 4.73 -3.19 -3.90
N PRO A 155 5.54 -2.13 -3.72
CA PRO A 155 5.02 -0.81 -3.43
C PRO A 155 4.38 -0.15 -4.65
N GLN A 156 3.42 0.73 -4.41
CA GLN A 156 2.91 1.68 -5.39
C GLN A 156 4.05 2.47 -6.06
N VAL A 157 3.86 2.80 -7.34
CA VAL A 157 4.89 3.49 -8.12
C VAL A 157 5.13 4.91 -7.64
N GLU A 158 4.09 5.53 -7.11
CA GLU A 158 4.07 6.83 -6.45
C GLU A 158 5.13 6.91 -5.34
N LEU A 159 5.21 5.86 -4.51
CA LEU A 159 6.23 5.72 -3.46
C LEU A 159 7.62 5.60 -4.07
N LEU A 160 7.80 4.75 -5.08
CA LEU A 160 9.11 4.58 -5.75
C LEU A 160 9.62 5.87 -6.37
N VAL A 161 8.74 6.62 -7.03
CA VAL A 161 9.06 7.94 -7.62
C VAL A 161 9.42 8.92 -6.53
N LEU A 162 8.68 8.96 -5.42
CA LEU A 162 8.98 9.85 -4.29
C LEU A 162 10.37 9.57 -3.71
N LEU A 163 10.66 8.30 -3.40
CA LEU A 163 11.97 7.90 -2.88
C LEU A 163 13.10 8.25 -3.85
N HIS A 164 12.88 8.03 -5.14
CA HIS A 164 13.84 8.42 -6.16
C HIS A 164 14.09 9.93 -6.14
N ILE A 165 13.04 10.76 -6.12
CA ILE A 165 13.16 12.23 -6.07
C ILE A 165 13.89 12.69 -4.81
N ILE A 166 13.57 12.13 -3.64
CA ILE A 166 14.23 12.45 -2.36
C ILE A 166 15.74 12.18 -2.45
N LEU A 167 16.12 11.06 -3.07
CA LEU A 167 17.51 10.59 -3.18
C LEU A 167 18.29 11.15 -4.38
N LEU A 168 17.63 11.83 -5.32
CA LEU A 168 18.28 12.40 -6.51
C LEU A 168 19.40 13.38 -6.09
N PRO A 169 20.59 13.31 -6.72
CA PRO A 169 21.62 14.32 -6.54
C PRO A 169 21.08 15.73 -6.82
N ASP A 170 21.58 16.73 -6.08
CA ASP A 170 21.12 18.11 -6.20
C ASP A 170 21.19 18.64 -7.64
N GLU A 171 22.28 18.34 -8.37
CA GLU A 171 22.44 18.75 -9.77
C GLU A 171 21.35 18.19 -10.71
N GLU A 172 20.96 16.93 -10.51
CA GLU A 172 19.90 16.29 -11.32
C GLU A 172 18.53 16.82 -10.92
N PHE A 173 18.33 17.05 -9.63
CA PHE A 173 17.10 17.63 -9.12
C PHE A 173 16.88 19.07 -9.56
N TYR A 174 17.90 19.92 -9.56
CA TYR A 174 17.77 21.28 -10.06
C TYR A 174 17.38 21.29 -11.54
N LYS A 175 17.90 20.36 -12.35
CA LYS A 175 17.48 20.20 -13.74
C LYS A 175 16.01 19.78 -13.86
N LEU A 176 15.56 18.86 -13.00
CA LEU A 176 14.16 18.44 -12.93
C LEU A 176 13.24 19.60 -12.53
N ASP A 177 13.57 20.30 -11.44
CA ASP A 177 12.83 21.45 -10.90
C ASP A 177 12.75 22.61 -11.91
N LEU A 178 13.86 22.89 -12.61
CA LEU A 178 13.89 23.90 -13.67
C LEU A 178 13.02 23.49 -14.86
N ALA A 179 13.09 22.23 -15.29
CA ALA A 179 12.26 21.72 -16.39
C ALA A 179 10.77 21.83 -16.09
N LEU A 180 10.36 21.55 -14.85
CA LEU A 180 8.97 21.69 -14.39
C LEU A 180 8.50 23.14 -14.23
N SER A 181 9.43 24.09 -14.13
CA SER A 181 9.11 25.51 -13.97
C SER A 181 9.02 26.24 -15.31
N ALA A 182 9.56 25.66 -16.38
CA ALA A 182 9.59 26.27 -17.69
C ALA A 182 8.26 26.04 -18.45
N THR A 183 7.45 27.10 -18.53
CA THR A 183 6.09 27.16 -19.09
C THR A 183 5.98 27.01 -20.62
N GLY A 184 6.96 26.39 -21.30
CA GLY A 184 6.88 26.19 -22.75
C GLY A 184 7.93 25.23 -23.30
N LYS A 185 7.46 24.22 -24.06
CA LYS A 185 8.22 23.22 -24.85
C LYS A 185 9.70 23.08 -24.44
N VAL A 186 9.95 22.68 -23.19
CA VAL A 186 11.30 22.31 -22.77
C VAL A 186 11.56 20.87 -23.18
N LYS A 187 12.75 20.66 -23.76
CA LYS A 187 13.29 19.34 -24.07
C LYS A 187 13.17 18.46 -22.83
N GLU A 188 12.36 17.42 -22.91
CA GLU A 188 12.20 16.43 -21.86
C GLU A 188 13.56 16.00 -21.32
N THR A 189 13.83 16.28 -20.04
CA THR A 189 15.06 15.81 -19.41
C THR A 189 14.94 14.30 -19.18
N PRO A 190 16.06 13.54 -19.17
CA PRO A 190 16.02 12.11 -18.87
C PRO A 190 15.28 11.79 -17.56
N SER A 191 15.43 12.65 -16.54
CA SER A 191 14.75 12.54 -15.25
C SER A 191 13.25 12.80 -15.37
N LEU A 192 12.82 13.79 -16.15
CA LEU A 192 11.40 14.05 -16.39
C LEU A 192 10.75 12.94 -17.23
N ARG A 193 11.48 12.35 -18.17
CA ARG A 193 11.03 11.13 -18.87
C ARG A 193 10.93 9.92 -17.95
N LEU A 194 11.87 9.78 -17.02
CA LEU A 194 11.90 8.65 -16.09
C LEU A 194 10.78 8.72 -15.07
N LEU A 195 10.50 9.92 -14.56
CA LEU A 195 9.61 10.20 -13.43
C LEU A 195 8.29 10.84 -13.86
N GLY A 196 8.02 10.97 -15.16
CA GLY A 196 6.77 11.53 -15.66
C GLY A 196 5.64 10.54 -15.46
N LYS A 197 4.49 11.03 -14.96
CA LYS A 197 3.30 10.22 -14.71
C LYS A 197 2.77 9.50 -15.95
N GLU A 198 2.93 10.12 -17.12
CA GLU A 198 2.57 9.57 -18.44
C GLU A 198 3.20 8.19 -18.71
N ARG A 199 4.36 7.89 -18.11
CA ARG A 199 5.08 6.63 -18.31
C ARG A 199 4.42 5.42 -17.66
N PHE A 200 3.56 5.64 -16.66
CA PHE A 200 2.96 4.58 -15.86
C PHE A 200 1.48 4.34 -16.21
N LEU A 201 0.98 4.94 -17.30
CA LEU A 201 -0.39 4.79 -17.77
C LEU A 201 -0.67 3.44 -18.47
N SER A 202 0.36 2.71 -18.88
CA SER A 202 0.27 1.39 -19.52
C SER A 202 0.86 0.29 -18.62
N ALA A 203 0.18 -0.85 -18.50
CA ALA A 203 0.56 -1.95 -17.63
C ALA A 203 1.91 -2.60 -18.02
N GLU A 204 2.19 -2.75 -19.31
CA GLU A 204 3.45 -3.37 -19.79
C GLU A 204 4.67 -2.45 -19.61
N ASP A 205 4.48 -1.14 -19.78
CA ASP A 205 5.53 -0.14 -19.58
C ASP A 205 5.85 0.08 -18.09
N SER A 206 4.88 -0.20 -17.20
CA SER A 206 4.99 -0.03 -15.76
C SER A 206 6.05 -0.93 -15.15
N GLU A 207 6.08 -2.22 -15.50
CA GLU A 207 6.99 -3.21 -14.91
C GLU A 207 8.47 -2.91 -15.19
N ALA A 208 8.80 -2.60 -16.45
CA ALA A 208 10.16 -2.21 -16.84
C ALA A 208 10.56 -0.87 -16.23
N SER A 209 9.60 0.06 -16.09
CA SER A 209 9.85 1.39 -15.54
C SER A 209 10.05 1.36 -14.02
N LYS A 210 9.29 0.54 -13.29
CA LYS A 210 9.50 0.28 -11.85
C LYS A 210 10.92 -0.22 -11.59
N LYS A 211 11.44 -1.15 -12.41
CA LYS A 211 12.83 -1.65 -12.31
C LYS A 211 13.89 -0.56 -12.45
N LEU A 212 13.62 0.48 -13.24
CA LEU A 212 14.54 1.62 -13.38
C LEU A 212 14.56 2.53 -12.14
N LEU A 213 13.45 2.59 -11.38
CA LEU A 213 13.36 3.36 -10.14
C LEU A 213 14.07 2.69 -8.97
N LEU A 214 14.22 1.35 -9.01
CA LEU A 214 14.90 0.54 -8.00
C LEU A 214 16.43 0.73 -8.04
N THR A 215 16.88 1.94 -7.72
CA THR A 215 18.29 2.22 -7.46
C THR A 215 18.73 1.64 -6.12
N ARG A 216 20.04 1.49 -5.90
CA ARG A 216 20.58 1.01 -4.61
C ARG A 216 20.06 1.84 -3.43
N GLY A 217 19.97 3.15 -3.59
CA GLY A 217 19.44 4.05 -2.56
C GLY A 217 17.96 3.81 -2.29
N VAL A 218 17.15 3.63 -3.34
CA VAL A 218 15.72 3.34 -3.20
C VAL A 218 15.49 1.99 -2.53
N CYS A 219 16.23 0.94 -2.90
CA CYS A 219 16.15 -0.35 -2.22
C CYS A 219 16.50 -0.23 -0.72
N GLN A 220 17.54 0.53 -0.37
CA GLN A 220 17.90 0.77 1.03
C GLN A 220 16.82 1.57 1.78
N ALA A 221 16.21 2.55 1.13
CA ALA A 221 15.08 3.29 1.67
C ALA A 221 13.89 2.37 1.98
N LEU A 222 13.53 1.48 1.04
CA LEU A 222 12.46 0.50 1.24
C LEU A 222 12.73 -0.41 2.43
N PHE A 223 13.97 -0.85 2.65
CA PHE A 223 14.35 -1.59 3.87
C PHE A 223 14.11 -0.75 5.13
N SER A 224 14.58 0.50 5.17
CA SER A 224 14.38 1.37 6.33
C SER A 224 12.90 1.66 6.61
N LEU A 225 12.08 1.80 5.56
CA LEU A 225 10.64 1.98 5.69
C LEU A 225 9.94 0.72 6.20
N ALA A 226 10.37 -0.47 5.73
CA ALA A 226 9.89 -1.75 6.23
C ALA A 226 10.16 -1.89 7.74
N ASP A 227 11.38 -1.58 8.17
CA ASP A 227 11.78 -1.64 9.58
C ASP A 227 11.02 -0.61 10.43
N ALA A 228 10.86 0.62 9.93
CA ALA A 228 10.07 1.65 10.60
C ALA A 228 8.60 1.21 10.75
N ARG A 229 7.99 0.66 9.70
CA ARG A 229 6.60 0.19 9.73
C ARG A 229 6.40 -1.00 10.66
N GLU A 230 7.34 -1.95 10.68
CA GLU A 230 7.29 -3.11 11.57
C GLU A 230 7.40 -2.73 13.05
N SER A 231 8.20 -1.70 13.35
CA SER A 231 8.40 -1.23 14.73
C SER A 231 7.10 -0.78 15.42
N LEU A 232 6.06 -0.43 14.65
CA LEU A 232 4.75 0.00 15.15
C LEU A 232 3.93 -1.14 15.79
N TYR A 233 4.25 -2.40 15.50
CA TYR A 233 3.55 -3.56 16.10
C TYR A 233 4.07 -3.93 17.49
N GLY A 234 5.10 -3.23 17.99
CA GLY A 234 5.73 -3.52 19.27
C GLY A 234 6.78 -4.64 19.22
N PRO A 235 7.23 -5.13 20.38
CA PRO A 235 8.46 -5.93 20.49
C PRO A 235 8.32 -7.40 20.09
N ASN A 236 7.09 -7.93 19.98
CA ASN A 236 6.87 -9.34 19.66
C ASN A 236 7.32 -9.64 18.23
N SER A 237 7.91 -10.82 18.01
CA SER A 237 8.29 -11.30 16.69
C SER A 237 7.07 -11.81 15.90
N LEU A 238 7.23 -12.00 14.58
CA LEU A 238 6.21 -12.65 13.77
C LEU A 238 5.93 -14.09 14.25
N ASP A 239 6.97 -14.81 14.67
CA ASP A 239 6.84 -16.17 15.20
C ASP A 239 6.01 -16.20 16.50
N ASP A 240 6.16 -15.20 17.37
CA ASP A 240 5.35 -15.08 18.59
C ASP A 240 3.87 -14.86 18.25
N ASP A 241 3.58 -14.04 17.23
CA ASP A 241 2.21 -13.81 16.76
C ASP A 241 1.62 -15.08 16.15
N ILE A 242 2.39 -15.79 15.32
CA ILE A 242 1.97 -17.08 14.72
C ILE A 242 1.66 -18.09 15.81
N LYS A 243 2.51 -18.20 16.84
CA LYS A 243 2.27 -19.10 17.96
C LYS A 243 0.97 -18.73 18.68
N SER A 244 0.80 -17.46 19.00
CA SER A 244 -0.42 -16.95 19.65
C SER A 244 -1.67 -17.22 18.81
N PHE A 245 -1.55 -17.11 17.49
CA PHE A 245 -2.64 -17.38 16.55
C PHE A 245 -3.01 -18.87 16.54
N THR A 246 -2.03 -19.77 16.54
CA THR A 246 -2.28 -21.22 16.60
C THR A 246 -2.92 -21.69 17.91
N GLU A 247 -2.67 -20.96 19.00
CA GLU A 247 -3.27 -21.23 20.31
C GLU A 247 -4.67 -20.60 20.45
N SER A 248 -4.99 -19.61 19.62
CA SER A 248 -6.30 -18.95 19.58
C SER A 248 -7.34 -19.75 18.80
N SER A 249 -8.61 -19.65 19.20
CA SER A 249 -9.73 -20.21 18.46
C SER A 249 -10.69 -19.11 18.03
N HIS A 250 -11.15 -19.15 16.78
CA HIS A 250 -12.17 -18.25 16.25
C HIS A 250 -13.51 -18.38 17.00
N ILE A 251 -13.75 -19.50 17.71
CA ILE A 251 -14.98 -19.75 18.46
C ILE A 251 -14.91 -19.12 19.86
N THR A 252 -13.78 -19.28 20.55
CA THR A 252 -13.63 -18.80 21.93
C THR A 252 -13.25 -17.33 21.97
N ASP A 253 -12.34 -16.91 21.08
CA ASP A 253 -11.71 -15.59 21.10
C ASP A 253 -11.69 -14.96 19.70
N PRO A 254 -12.86 -14.72 19.07
CA PRO A 254 -12.95 -14.26 17.67
C PRO A 254 -12.19 -12.94 17.43
N LYS A 255 -12.24 -12.01 18.39
CA LYS A 255 -11.54 -10.73 18.32
C LYS A 255 -10.02 -10.88 18.32
N LEU A 256 -9.50 -11.79 19.15
CA LEU A 256 -8.07 -12.10 19.18
C LEU A 256 -7.65 -12.80 17.89
N TYR A 257 -8.44 -13.78 17.44
CA TYR A 257 -8.20 -14.51 16.20
C TYR A 257 -8.09 -13.57 14.99
N HIS A 258 -9.07 -12.69 14.77
CA HIS A 258 -9.06 -11.78 13.63
C HIS A 258 -7.99 -10.70 13.74
N SER A 259 -7.70 -10.20 14.95
CA SER A 259 -6.63 -9.20 15.13
C SER A 259 -5.23 -9.77 14.89
N LEU A 260 -4.98 -11.01 15.34
CA LEU A 260 -3.75 -11.73 15.03
C LEU A 260 -3.64 -12.07 13.55
N MET A 261 -4.74 -12.47 12.90
CA MET A 261 -4.74 -12.71 11.45
C MET A 261 -4.29 -11.47 10.68
N LEU A 262 -4.89 -10.30 10.97
CA LEU A 262 -4.49 -9.03 10.34
C LEU A 262 -3.01 -8.74 10.58
N ARG A 263 -2.59 -8.80 11.85
CA ARG A 263 -1.20 -8.53 12.23
C ARG A 263 -0.19 -9.41 11.50
N ILE A 264 -0.46 -10.71 11.43
CA ILE A 264 0.39 -11.69 10.74
C ILE A 264 0.41 -11.42 9.24
N SER A 265 -0.76 -11.17 8.65
CA SER A 265 -0.86 -10.91 7.21
C SER A 265 -0.06 -9.68 6.78
N GLU A 266 -0.17 -8.57 7.52
CA GLU A 266 0.59 -7.36 7.25
C GLU A 266 2.10 -7.56 7.44
N ARG A 267 2.52 -8.24 8.52
CA ARG A 267 3.93 -8.53 8.78
C ARG A 267 4.55 -9.42 7.69
N ARG A 268 3.79 -10.37 7.14
CA ARG A 268 4.22 -11.14 5.95
C ARG A 268 4.41 -10.26 4.72
N ILE A 269 3.55 -9.25 4.51
CA ILE A 269 3.74 -8.27 3.42
C ILE A 269 5.03 -7.46 3.65
N ILE A 270 5.36 -7.09 4.89
CA ILE A 270 6.63 -6.41 5.21
C ILE A 270 7.84 -7.29 4.85
N GLU A 271 7.82 -8.59 5.17
CA GLU A 271 8.89 -9.51 4.76
C GLU A 271 9.03 -9.63 3.24
N ARG A 272 7.89 -9.62 2.52
CA ARG A 272 7.89 -9.62 1.06
C ARG A 272 8.40 -8.31 0.49
N LEU A 273 8.09 -7.16 1.09
CA LEU A 273 8.67 -5.87 0.72
C LEU A 273 10.20 -5.86 0.85
N ARG A 274 10.73 -6.45 1.93
CA ARG A 274 12.18 -6.65 2.08
C ARG A 274 12.76 -7.52 0.97
N SER A 275 12.06 -8.59 0.62
CA SER A 275 12.46 -9.49 -0.46
C SER A 275 12.43 -8.79 -1.83
N PHE A 276 11.41 -7.98 -2.09
CA PHE A 276 11.29 -7.12 -3.27
C PHE A 276 12.48 -6.14 -3.36
N ALA A 277 12.79 -5.44 -2.27
CA ALA A 277 13.93 -4.54 -2.20
C ALA A 277 15.27 -5.26 -2.41
N ALA A 278 15.43 -6.47 -1.87
CA ALA A 278 16.61 -7.31 -2.07
C ALA A 278 16.80 -7.73 -3.54
N SER A 279 15.70 -8.13 -4.20
CA SER A 279 15.70 -8.52 -5.61
C SER A 279 16.13 -7.36 -6.52
N GLY A 280 15.58 -6.17 -6.29
CA GLY A 280 16.00 -4.94 -6.99
C GLY A 280 17.50 -4.65 -6.82
N ALA A 281 18.01 -4.78 -5.60
CA ALA A 281 19.43 -4.60 -5.31
C ALA A 281 20.34 -5.66 -5.99
N GLY A 282 19.84 -6.89 -6.15
CA GLY A 282 20.53 -7.98 -6.85
C GLY A 282 20.70 -7.72 -8.35
N ILE A 283 19.66 -7.19 -9.00
CA ILE A 283 19.68 -6.81 -10.43
C ILE A 283 20.74 -5.73 -10.71
N LEU A 284 20.92 -4.78 -9.78
CA LEU A 284 21.98 -3.76 -9.88
C LEU A 284 23.40 -4.35 -9.84
N ARG A 285 23.63 -5.42 -9.07
CA ARG A 285 24.95 -6.07 -8.97
C ARG A 285 25.34 -6.77 -10.27
N THR A 286 24.39 -7.38 -10.98
CA THR A 286 24.66 -8.07 -12.26
C THR A 286 24.90 -7.09 -13.41
N ALA A 287 24.21 -5.93 -13.42
CA ALA A 287 24.39 -4.89 -14.43
C ALA A 287 25.75 -4.16 -14.37
N VAL A 288 26.35 -4.03 -13.17
CA VAL A 288 27.69 -3.44 -13.02
C VAL A 288 28.80 -4.39 -13.46
N GLY A 289 28.57 -5.71 -13.43
CA GLY A 289 29.54 -6.74 -13.82
C GLY A 289 29.83 -6.85 -15.32
N THR A 290 29.01 -6.26 -16.20
CA THR A 290 29.11 -6.40 -17.67
C THR A 290 29.83 -5.27 -18.41
N ARG A 291 30.28 -4.20 -17.73
CA ARG A 291 31.15 -3.17 -18.35
C ARG A 291 32.61 -3.65 -18.41
N LYS A 292 32.92 -4.61 -19.30
CA LYS A 292 34.30 -4.95 -19.67
C LYS A 292 34.99 -3.72 -20.29
N ARG A 293 36.06 -3.25 -19.65
CA ARG A 293 37.01 -2.24 -20.14
C ARG A 293 37.45 -2.58 -21.57
N ARG A 294 37.03 -1.79 -22.56
CA ARG A 294 37.70 -1.77 -23.87
C ARG A 294 39.08 -1.16 -23.67
N ARG A 295 40.10 -2.02 -23.65
CA ARG A 295 41.51 -1.63 -23.70
C ARG A 295 41.76 -1.05 -25.10
N VAL A 296 42.12 0.23 -25.16
CA VAL A 296 42.58 0.88 -26.39
C VAL A 296 43.99 0.36 -26.66
N GLU A 297 44.16 -0.41 -27.73
CA GLU A 297 45.48 -0.70 -28.28
C GLU A 297 45.92 0.50 -29.14
N ARG A 298 47.08 1.06 -28.80
CA ARG A 298 47.80 2.01 -29.63
C ARG A 298 48.70 1.22 -30.57
N THR A 299 48.53 1.44 -31.88
CA THR A 299 49.55 1.22 -32.91
C THR A 299 49.54 2.43 -33.82
#